data_AF-A0AAD2FW04-F1
#
_entry.id   AF-A0AAD2FW04-F1
#
_cell.length_a   1.000
_cell.length_b   1.000
_cell.length_c   1.000
_cell.angle_alpha   90.00
_cell.angle_beta   90.00
_cell.angle_gamma   90.00
#
_symmetry.space_group_name_H-M   'P 1'
#
loop_
_entity.id
_entity.type
_entity.pdbx_description
1 polymer ?
#
loop_
_entity_poly.entity_id
_entity_poly.type
_entity_poly.pdbx_seq_one_letter_code
_entity_poly.pdbx_strand_id
1 'polypeptide(L)'
;MRSYKKKSVSFSDTNEFCTTICRGDYTVREFVSTWYSAQEMRNIKDDCRRTVAMLHGASSVGPHVCGRGLEGKTMIGHQQRKQNKMFAHMAVVDEILRQRQLCISDPQALANQYMFFTRHCAAAAREMANVDRLEAVKVEAISPFSQSNAYLSPFKRPLSKPISIPKIKHLGPFCPAA
;
A
#
# COMPACT_ATOMS: atom_id res chain seq x y z
N MET A 1 22.71 15.63 38.33
CA MET A 1 22.98 16.00 36.92
C MET A 1 22.79 14.76 36.06
N ARG A 2 21.87 14.77 35.08
CA ARG A 2 21.64 13.62 34.19
C ARG A 2 22.65 13.66 33.04
N SER A 3 23.53 12.67 32.96
CA SER A 3 24.49 12.50 31.86
C SER A 3 23.76 12.04 30.60
N TYR A 4 23.76 12.87 29.56
CA TYR A 4 23.16 12.52 28.27
C TYR A 4 24.16 11.70 27.44
N LYS A 5 23.88 10.41 27.23
CA LYS A 5 24.64 9.58 26.27
C LYS A 5 24.41 10.13 24.86
N LYS A 6 25.48 10.60 24.21
CA LYS A 6 25.44 10.98 22.79
C LYS A 6 25.17 9.73 21.96
N LYS A 7 24.07 9.72 21.21
CA LYS A 7 23.81 8.67 20.22
C LYS A 7 24.73 8.94 19.03
N SER A 8 25.56 7.98 18.65
CA SER A 8 26.30 8.00 17.38
C SER A 8 25.68 7.00 16.43
N VAL A 9 25.68 7.34 15.14
CA VAL A 9 25.34 6.41 14.07
C VAL A 9 26.66 5.90 13.50
N SER A 10 26.79 4.58 13.40
CA SER A 10 27.87 3.93 12.64
C SER A 10 27.23 3.07 11.57
N PHE A 11 27.93 2.93 10.44
CA PHE A 11 27.50 2.08 9.34
C PHE A 11 28.33 0.80 9.37
N SER A 12 27.73 -0.31 8.96
CA SER A 12 28.45 -1.56 8.76
C SER A 12 29.39 -1.42 7.55
N ASP A 13 30.64 -1.85 7.68
CA ASP A 13 31.59 -1.90 6.56
C ASP A 13 31.29 -3.05 5.59
N THR A 14 30.46 -4.00 5.99
CA THR A 14 30.05 -5.14 5.18
C THR A 14 28.66 -4.93 4.60
N ASN A 15 28.55 -5.03 3.27
CA ASN A 15 27.29 -5.03 2.56
C ASN A 15 26.83 -6.47 2.35
N GLU A 16 25.65 -6.81 2.87
CA GLU A 16 24.95 -8.04 2.50
C GLU A 16 24.09 -7.77 1.27
N PHE A 17 24.19 -8.61 0.25
CA PHE A 17 23.33 -8.54 -0.93
C PHE A 17 22.61 -9.87 -1.14
N CYS A 18 21.35 -9.79 -1.53
CA CYS A 18 20.56 -10.92 -1.97
C CYS A 18 20.35 -10.79 -3.47
N THR A 19 20.82 -11.78 -4.24
CA THR A 19 20.59 -11.80 -5.69
C THR A 19 19.10 -12.03 -5.95
N THR A 20 18.43 -11.02 -6.51
CA THR A 20 17.03 -11.12 -6.94
C THR A 20 16.99 -11.27 -8.46
N ILE A 21 16.06 -12.09 -8.96
CA ILE A 21 15.87 -12.31 -10.40
C ILE A 21 15.58 -10.98 -11.09
N CYS A 22 16.36 -10.61 -12.11
CA CYS A 22 16.10 -9.41 -12.88
C CYS A 22 14.89 -9.64 -13.78
N ARG A 23 14.11 -8.59 -14.06
CA ARG A 23 12.99 -8.68 -15.02
C ARG A 23 13.40 -9.23 -16.38
N GLY A 24 14.65 -8.99 -16.81
CA GLY A 24 15.20 -9.50 -18.07
C GLY A 24 15.47 -11.00 -18.08
N ASP A 25 15.60 -11.63 -16.91
CA ASP A 25 15.87 -13.06 -16.76
C ASP A 25 14.60 -13.91 -16.86
N TYR A 26 13.43 -13.26 -16.89
CA TYR A 26 12.14 -13.95 -17.00
C TYR A 26 11.98 -14.49 -18.41
N THR A 27 11.64 -15.77 -18.53
CA THR A 27 11.13 -16.30 -19.79
C THR A 27 9.83 -15.59 -20.16
N VAL A 28 9.49 -15.54 -21.45
CA VAL A 28 8.22 -14.94 -21.91
C VAL A 28 7.02 -15.58 -21.20
N ARG A 29 7.08 -16.90 -20.95
CA ARG A 29 6.05 -17.63 -20.22
C ARG A 29 5.93 -17.14 -18.77
N GLU A 30 7.05 -17.03 -18.06
CA GLU A 30 7.07 -16.54 -16.68
C GLU A 30 6.56 -15.11 -16.61
N PHE A 31 7.02 -14.24 -17.51
CA PHE A 31 6.58 -12.85 -17.59
C PHE A 31 5.05 -12.76 -17.76
N VAL A 32 4.49 -13.47 -18.75
CA VAL A 32 3.02 -13.48 -18.98
C VAL A 32 2.26 -14.06 -17.79
N SER A 33 2.82 -15.03 -17.07
CA SER A 33 2.16 -15.65 -15.91
C SER A 33 2.31 -14.86 -14.60
N THR A 34 3.31 -13.97 -14.51
CA THR A 34 3.62 -13.20 -13.29
C THR A 34 2.77 -11.94 -13.20
N TRP A 35 2.47 -11.32 -14.34
CA TRP A 35 1.75 -10.05 -14.37
C TRP A 35 0.29 -10.24 -14.74
N TYR A 36 -0.58 -9.46 -14.09
CA TYR A 36 -1.99 -9.40 -14.48
C TYR A 36 -2.14 -8.84 -15.89
N SER A 37 -2.91 -9.53 -16.71
CA SER A 37 -3.36 -9.02 -17.98
C SER A 37 -4.25 -7.78 -17.81
N ALA A 38 -4.41 -7.00 -18.89
CA ALA A 38 -5.31 -5.86 -18.88
C ALA A 38 -6.75 -6.26 -18.51
N GLN A 39 -7.21 -7.44 -18.93
CA GLN A 39 -8.53 -7.97 -18.58
C GLN A 39 -8.63 -8.31 -17.10
N GLU A 40 -7.63 -8.98 -16.52
CA GLU A 40 -7.62 -9.29 -15.09
C GLU A 40 -7.59 -8.02 -14.24
N MET A 41 -6.81 -7.02 -14.64
CA MET A 41 -6.78 -5.72 -13.98
C MET A 41 -8.14 -5.02 -14.02
N ARG A 42 -8.89 -5.14 -15.12
CA ARG A 42 -10.28 -4.66 -15.20
C ARG A 42 -11.18 -5.39 -14.21
N ASN A 43 -11.12 -6.72 -14.19
CA ASN A 43 -11.91 -7.54 -13.28
C ASN A 43 -11.63 -7.17 -11.81
N ILE A 44 -10.36 -7.03 -11.43
CA ILE A 44 -9.96 -6.62 -10.07
C ILE A 44 -10.56 -5.25 -9.73
N LYS A 45 -10.51 -4.28 -10.65
CA LYS A 45 -11.10 -2.96 -10.42
C LYS A 45 -12.62 -3.03 -10.24
N ASP A 46 -13.30 -3.85 -11.03
CA ASP A 46 -14.75 -4.03 -10.92
C ASP A 46 -15.13 -4.76 -9.62
N ASP A 47 -14.32 -5.70 -9.15
CA ASP A 47 -14.46 -6.35 -7.85
C ASP A 47 -14.31 -5.35 -6.70
N CYS A 48 -13.31 -4.46 -6.76
CA CYS A 48 -13.15 -3.38 -5.80
C CYS A 48 -14.35 -2.43 -5.80
N ARG A 49 -14.88 -2.05 -6.97
CA ARG A 49 -16.07 -1.19 -7.08
C ARG A 49 -17.30 -1.86 -6.48
N ARG A 50 -17.53 -3.14 -6.79
CA ARG A 50 -18.64 -3.92 -6.22
C ARG A 50 -18.52 -4.00 -4.70
N THR A 51 -17.31 -4.24 -4.19
CA THR A 51 -17.03 -4.25 -2.75
C THR A 51 -17.37 -2.92 -2.09
N VAL A 52 -16.92 -1.80 -2.66
CA VAL A 52 -17.26 -0.45 -2.16
C VAL A 52 -18.78 -0.22 -2.19
N ALA A 53 -19.47 -0.62 -3.26
CA ALA A 53 -20.92 -0.49 -3.34
C ALA A 53 -21.64 -1.33 -2.27
N MET A 54 -21.19 -2.55 -2.00
CA MET A 54 -21.75 -3.40 -0.93
C MET A 54 -21.51 -2.79 0.47
N LEU A 55 -20.35 -2.18 0.71
CA LEU A 55 -20.07 -1.47 1.97
C LEU A 55 -21.01 -0.29 2.19
N HIS A 56 -21.49 0.35 1.11
CA HIS A 56 -22.47 1.44 1.19
C HIS A 56 -23.91 0.97 1.42
N GLY A 57 -24.30 -0.21 0.92
CA GLY A 57 -25.68 -0.69 0.88
C GLY A 57 -26.13 -1.58 2.03
N ALA A 58 -25.23 -1.94 2.96
CA ALA A 58 -25.47 -2.70 4.19
C ALA A 58 -26.65 -3.71 4.16
N SER A 59 -26.37 -4.90 3.62
CA SER A 59 -27.01 -6.13 4.07
C SER A 59 -25.95 -7.23 3.99
N SER A 60 -25.26 -7.43 5.11
CA SER A 60 -24.22 -8.44 5.35
C SER A 60 -23.27 -8.67 4.16
N VAL A 61 -22.14 -7.96 4.15
CA VAL A 61 -21.03 -8.29 3.25
C VAL A 61 -20.62 -9.73 3.58
N GLY A 62 -20.78 -10.64 2.62
CA GLY A 62 -20.47 -12.05 2.84
C GLY A 62 -19.02 -12.24 3.32
N PRO A 63 -18.69 -13.39 3.94
CA PRO A 63 -17.40 -13.65 4.59
C PRO A 63 -16.17 -13.49 3.68
N HIS A 64 -16.37 -13.42 2.36
CA HIS A 64 -15.32 -13.27 1.35
C HIS A 64 -15.04 -11.82 0.94
N VAL A 65 -15.80 -10.84 1.44
CA VAL A 65 -15.64 -9.44 1.05
C VAL A 65 -14.78 -8.71 2.06
N CYS A 66 -13.53 -8.42 1.67
CA CYS A 66 -12.62 -7.62 2.47
C CYS A 66 -12.75 -6.14 2.12
N GLY A 67 -13.17 -5.31 3.07
CA GLY A 67 -13.22 -3.86 2.91
C GLY A 67 -11.86 -3.16 3.07
N ARG A 68 -10.81 -3.89 3.46
CA ARG A 68 -9.50 -3.28 3.73
C ARG A 68 -8.86 -2.71 2.48
N GLY A 69 -8.22 -1.55 2.63
CA GLY A 69 -7.60 -0.80 1.53
C GLY A 69 -8.60 -0.08 0.62
N LEU A 70 -9.91 -0.27 0.85
CA LEU A 70 -10.99 0.38 0.11
C LEU A 70 -11.72 1.44 0.95
N GLU A 71 -11.30 1.68 2.19
CA GLU A 71 -11.91 2.64 3.11
C GLU A 71 -11.88 4.04 2.50
N GLY A 72 -10.74 4.43 1.93
CA GLY A 72 -10.57 5.70 1.24
C GLY A 72 -11.23 5.79 -0.14
N LYS A 73 -11.84 4.70 -0.63
CA LYS A 73 -12.63 4.66 -1.87
C LYS A 73 -14.12 4.80 -1.60
N THR A 74 -14.56 4.65 -0.36
CA THR A 74 -15.92 5.03 0.06
C THR A 74 -16.08 6.55 0.02
N MET A 75 -17.30 7.04 -0.22
CA MET A 75 -17.57 8.49 -0.19
C MET A 75 -17.20 9.13 1.16
N ILE A 76 -17.57 8.47 2.26
CA ILE A 76 -17.30 8.93 3.63
C ILE A 76 -15.79 8.96 3.90
N GLY A 77 -15.09 7.85 3.66
CA GLY A 77 -13.66 7.77 3.89
C GLY A 77 -12.86 8.72 2.99
N HIS A 78 -13.30 8.92 1.74
CA HIS A 78 -12.70 9.92 0.85
C HIS A 78 -12.86 11.34 1.41
N GLN A 79 -14.08 11.72 1.80
CA GLN A 79 -14.37 13.03 2.36
C GLN A 79 -13.60 13.27 3.67
N GLN A 80 -13.57 12.28 4.56
CA GLN A 80 -12.83 12.36 5.82
C GLN A 80 -11.33 12.55 5.59
N ARG A 81 -10.72 11.80 4.66
CA ARG A 81 -9.29 11.98 4.30
C ARG A 81 -9.02 13.38 3.73
N LYS A 82 -9.91 13.88 2.87
CA LYS A 82 -9.81 15.23 2.29
C LYS A 82 -9.88 16.29 3.39
N GLN A 83 -10.85 16.18 4.30
CA GLN A 83 -11.02 17.10 5.43
C GLN A 83 -9.83 17.09 6.39
N ASN A 84 -9.37 15.90 6.81
CA ASN A 84 -8.21 15.76 7.68
C ASN A 84 -6.96 16.42 7.08
N LYS A 85 -6.71 16.20 5.78
CA LYS A 85 -5.60 16.85 5.07
C LYS A 85 -5.76 18.36 5.04
N MET A 86 -6.95 18.84 4.69
CA MET A 86 -7.26 20.27 4.62
C MET A 86 -7.03 20.96 5.97
N PHE A 87 -7.56 20.42 7.06
CA PHE A 87 -7.40 21.00 8.39
C PHE A 87 -5.94 21.01 8.87
N ALA A 88 -5.20 19.92 8.64
CA ALA A 88 -3.78 19.89 8.99
C ALA A 88 -2.97 20.93 8.21
N HIS A 89 -3.29 21.14 6.92
CA HIS A 89 -2.66 22.18 6.11
C HIS A 89 -3.03 23.59 6.57
N MET A 90 -4.33 23.85 6.82
CA MET A 90 -4.80 25.14 7.32
C MET A 90 -4.11 25.52 8.62
N ALA A 91 -4.02 24.60 9.59
CA ALA A 91 -3.35 24.83 10.86
C ALA A 91 -1.87 25.24 10.71
N VAL A 92 -1.16 24.62 9.77
CA VAL A 92 0.23 24.99 9.46
C VAL A 92 0.30 26.37 8.82
N VAL A 93 -0.58 26.68 7.87
CA VAL A 93 -0.62 28.00 7.21
C VAL A 93 -0.93 29.11 8.22
N ASP A 94 -1.92 28.89 9.10
CA ASP A 94 -2.29 29.86 10.14
C ASP A 94 -1.11 30.13 11.09
N GLU A 95 -0.39 29.08 11.48
CA GLU A 95 0.82 29.22 12.31
C GLU A 95 1.96 29.92 11.57
N ILE A 96 2.16 29.67 10.28
CA ILE A 96 3.12 30.42 9.44
C ILE A 96 2.76 31.91 9.42
N LEU A 97 1.49 32.24 9.22
CA LEU A 97 1.02 33.63 9.19
C LEU A 97 1.24 34.31 10.54
N ARG A 98 0.92 33.63 11.65
CA ARG A 98 1.19 34.12 13.01
C ARG A 98 2.68 34.36 13.24
N GLN A 99 3.54 33.42 12.86
CA GLN A 99 4.99 33.55 12.99
C GLN A 99 5.54 34.73 12.18
N ARG A 100 5.04 34.94 10.95
CA ARG A 100 5.40 36.09 10.11
C ARG A 100 5.02 37.43 10.75
N GLN A 101 3.81 37.54 11.29
CA GLN A 101 3.34 38.76 11.96
C GLN A 101 4.19 39.13 13.18
N LEU A 102 4.74 38.12 13.87
CA LEU A 102 5.57 38.29 15.05
C LEU A 102 7.07 38.32 14.75
N CYS A 103 7.47 38.19 13.47
CA CYS A 103 8.86 38.05 13.04
C CYS A 103 9.63 36.91 13.78
N ILE A 104 8.95 35.80 14.08
CA ILE A 104 9.53 34.61 14.71
C ILE A 104 9.67 33.50 13.65
N SER A 105 10.63 32.60 13.83
CA SER A 105 10.75 31.36 13.06
C SER A 105 10.91 30.18 13.99
N ASP A 106 9.82 29.43 14.22
CA ASP A 106 9.80 28.25 15.07
C ASP A 106 9.27 27.03 14.30
N PRO A 107 10.17 26.20 13.74
CA PRO A 107 9.79 24.97 13.05
C PRO A 107 9.09 23.95 13.96
N GLN A 108 9.38 23.95 15.26
CA GLN A 108 8.78 22.99 16.19
C GLN A 108 7.32 23.32 16.45
N ALA A 109 6.96 24.61 16.54
CA ALA A 109 5.56 25.03 16.63
C ALA A 109 4.75 24.58 15.40
N LEU A 110 5.29 24.69 14.18
CA LEU A 110 4.64 24.20 12.96
C LEU A 110 4.39 22.69 13.01
N ALA A 111 5.41 21.92 13.41
CA ALA A 111 5.29 20.48 13.58
C ALA A 111 4.22 20.12 14.63
N ASN A 112 4.18 20.84 15.76
CA ASN A 112 3.19 20.63 16.81
C ASN A 112 1.76 20.88 16.31
N GLN A 113 1.54 21.93 15.52
CA GLN A 113 0.23 22.22 14.92
C GLN A 113 -0.20 21.10 13.97
N TYR A 114 0.68 20.67 13.06
CA TYR A 114 0.38 19.54 12.17
C TYR A 114 0.05 18.25 12.94
N MET A 115 0.87 17.94 13.95
CA MET A 115 0.70 16.76 14.80
C MET A 115 -0.62 16.80 15.57
N PHE A 116 -1.03 17.96 16.08
CA PHE A 116 -2.30 18.13 16.79
C PHE A 116 -3.49 17.71 15.92
N PHE A 117 -3.50 18.11 14.64
CA PHE A 117 -4.56 17.78 13.68
C PHE A 117 -4.43 16.41 13.02
N THR A 118 -3.31 15.69 13.20
CA THR A 118 -3.10 14.36 12.60
C THR A 118 -3.02 13.23 13.63
N ARG A 119 -2.99 13.55 14.93
CA ARG A 119 -2.92 12.55 16.02
C ARG A 119 -4.03 11.50 15.98
N HIS A 120 -5.25 11.90 15.61
CA HIS A 120 -6.39 10.96 15.52
C HIS A 120 -6.23 10.00 14.35
N CYS A 121 -5.69 10.47 13.22
CA CYS A 121 -5.35 9.59 12.09
C CYS A 121 -4.32 8.54 12.51
N ALA A 122 -3.28 8.95 13.25
CA ALA A 122 -2.26 8.03 13.75
C ALA A 122 -2.82 7.05 14.79
N ALA A 123 -3.74 7.48 15.65
CA ALA A 123 -4.43 6.61 16.59
C ALA A 123 -5.32 5.59 15.86
N ALA A 124 -6.12 6.03 14.88
CA ALA A 124 -6.96 5.15 14.08
C ALA A 124 -6.14 4.11 13.30
N ALA A 125 -4.99 4.51 12.74
CA ALA A 125 -4.09 3.58 12.04
C ALA A 125 -3.51 2.51 12.99
N ARG A 126 -3.15 2.88 14.22
CA ARG A 126 -2.68 1.91 15.24
C ARG A 126 -3.77 0.94 15.65
N GLU A 127 -4.99 1.42 15.83
CA GLU A 127 -6.12 0.56 16.19
C GLU A 127 -6.44 -0.42 15.08
N MET A 128 -6.46 0.05 13.83
CA MET A 128 -6.62 -0.82 12.66
C MET A 128 -5.52 -1.87 12.60
N ALA A 129 -4.25 -1.48 12.76
CA ALA A 129 -3.14 -2.44 12.78
C ALA A 129 -3.27 -3.51 13.90
N ASN A 130 -3.85 -3.16 15.04
CA ASN A 130 -4.11 -4.14 16.11
C ASN A 130 -5.19 -5.15 15.71
N VAL A 131 -6.27 -4.70 15.07
CA VAL A 131 -7.32 -5.57 14.52
C VAL A 131 -6.71 -6.51 13.47
N ASP A 132 -5.90 -5.97 12.56
CA ASP A 132 -5.18 -6.72 11.52
C ASP A 132 -4.31 -7.82 12.11
N ARG A 133 -3.55 -7.48 13.16
CA ARG A 133 -2.71 -8.44 13.88
C ARG A 133 -3.53 -9.56 14.50
N LEU A 134 -4.67 -9.25 15.14
CA LEU A 134 -5.53 -10.26 15.77
C LEU A 134 -6.21 -11.18 14.75
N GLU A 135 -6.60 -10.65 13.59
CA GLU A 135 -7.16 -11.46 12.51
C GLU A 135 -6.12 -12.40 11.89
N ALA A 136 -4.89 -11.92 11.66
CA ALA A 136 -3.82 -12.76 11.14
C ALA A 136 -3.55 -13.97 12.05
N VAL A 137 -3.48 -13.75 13.37
CA VAL A 137 -3.31 -14.82 14.37
C VAL A 137 -4.47 -15.84 14.32
N LYS A 138 -5.71 -15.39 14.10
CA LYS A 138 -6.86 -16.30 13.96
C LYS A 138 -6.75 -17.17 12.72
N VAL A 139 -6.32 -16.60 11.59
CA VAL A 139 -6.13 -17.35 10.34
C VAL A 139 -5.05 -18.43 10.51
N GLU A 140 -3.95 -18.11 11.19
CA GLU A 140 -2.90 -19.08 11.52
C GLU A 140 -3.41 -20.20 12.43
N ALA A 141 -4.24 -19.87 13.43
CA ALA A 141 -4.80 -20.85 14.35
C ALA A 141 -5.83 -21.80 13.70
N ILE A 142 -6.58 -21.33 12.69
CA ILE A 142 -7.57 -22.12 11.95
C ILE A 142 -6.92 -23.00 10.88
N SER A 143 -5.72 -22.67 10.43
CA SER A 143 -4.94 -23.46 9.47
C SER A 143 -3.65 -24.01 10.09
N PRO A 144 -3.74 -24.92 11.08
CA PRO A 144 -2.56 -25.65 11.52
C PRO A 144 -2.21 -26.66 10.42
N PHE A 145 -1.34 -26.25 9.48
CA PHE A 145 -0.66 -27.14 8.55
C PHE A 145 -1.57 -28.06 7.69
N SER A 146 -1.86 -27.62 6.47
CA SER A 146 -1.70 -28.53 5.32
C SER A 146 -0.28 -28.39 4.78
N GLN A 147 0.74 -28.75 5.58
CA GLN A 147 2.09 -29.02 5.06
C GLN A 147 2.11 -30.39 4.34
N SER A 148 1.26 -30.54 3.33
CA SER A 148 1.53 -31.53 2.29
C SER A 148 1.99 -30.76 1.05
N ASN A 149 3.24 -31.01 0.70
CA ASN A 149 3.91 -30.61 -0.52
C ASN A 149 2.98 -30.62 -1.75
N ALA A 150 2.53 -29.45 -2.17
CA ALA A 150 2.35 -29.14 -3.57
C ALA A 150 2.42 -27.63 -3.73
N TYR A 151 3.30 -27.16 -4.60
CA TYR A 151 3.31 -25.82 -5.16
C TYR A 151 2.04 -25.58 -6.00
N LEU A 152 0.88 -25.64 -5.36
CA LEU A 152 -0.37 -25.10 -5.86
C LEU A 152 -0.45 -23.67 -5.35
N SER A 153 0.18 -22.78 -6.11
CA SER A 153 -0.17 -21.37 -6.08
C SER A 153 -1.70 -21.26 -6.13
N PRO A 154 -2.37 -20.60 -5.17
CA PRO A 154 -3.84 -20.49 -5.16
C PRO A 154 -4.39 -19.73 -6.38
N PHE A 155 -3.51 -19.20 -7.23
CA PHE A 155 -3.82 -18.51 -8.48
C PHE A 155 -3.49 -19.30 -9.76
N LYS A 156 -3.18 -20.61 -9.69
CA LYS A 156 -3.17 -21.46 -10.90
C LYS A 156 -4.61 -21.69 -11.36
N ARG A 157 -5.20 -20.68 -11.99
CA ARG A 157 -6.42 -20.88 -12.79
C ARG A 157 -6.06 -21.88 -13.91
N PRO A 158 -6.98 -22.79 -14.28
CA PRO A 158 -6.77 -23.65 -15.43
C PRO A 158 -6.42 -22.79 -16.64
N LEU A 159 -5.28 -23.08 -17.27
CA LEU A 159 -4.82 -22.41 -18.49
C LEU A 159 -5.94 -22.54 -19.54
N SER A 160 -6.72 -21.50 -19.71
CA SER A 160 -7.75 -21.43 -20.75
C SER A 160 -7.05 -21.28 -22.09
N LYS A 161 -6.78 -22.43 -22.72
CA LYS A 161 -6.24 -22.62 -24.07
C LYS A 161 -4.84 -22.01 -24.31
N PRO A 162 -3.98 -22.68 -25.11
CA PRO A 162 -2.71 -22.11 -25.51
C PRO A 162 -2.97 -20.81 -26.28
N ILE A 163 -2.55 -19.67 -25.70
CA ILE A 163 -2.53 -18.39 -26.41
C ILE A 163 -1.47 -18.52 -27.50
N SER A 164 -1.91 -18.56 -28.75
CA SER A 164 -1.04 -18.45 -29.92
C SER A 164 -0.40 -17.06 -29.91
N ILE A 165 0.84 -16.97 -29.44
CA ILE A 165 1.61 -15.71 -29.45
C ILE A 165 1.98 -15.42 -30.91
N PRO A 166 1.50 -14.33 -31.52
CA PRO A 166 1.93 -13.95 -32.85
C PRO A 166 3.44 -13.64 -32.83
N LYS A 167 4.18 -14.15 -33.83
CA LYS A 167 5.62 -13.89 -33.99
C LYS A 167 5.85 -12.37 -33.98
N ILE A 168 6.47 -11.88 -32.90
CA ILE A 168 6.93 -10.49 -32.81
C ILE A 168 8.02 -10.35 -33.87
N LYS A 169 7.72 -9.63 -34.96
CA LYS A 169 8.73 -9.21 -35.93
C LYS A 169 9.71 -8.32 -35.18
N HIS A 170 11.01 -8.61 -35.31
CA HIS A 170 12.10 -7.82 -34.73
C HIS A 170 11.82 -6.32 -34.86
N LEU A 171 11.55 -5.66 -33.74
CA LEU A 171 11.63 -4.21 -33.65
C LEU A 171 13.12 -3.87 -33.80
N GLY A 172 13.43 -3.15 -34.87
CA GLY A 172 14.78 -2.71 -35.19
C GLY A 172 15.40 -1.83 -34.10
N PRO A 173 16.70 -1.50 -34.22
CA PRO A 173 17.45 -0.79 -33.20
C PRO A 173 16.79 0.56 -32.90
N PHE A 174 16.47 0.78 -31.63
CA PHE A 174 16.10 2.09 -31.08
C PHE A 174 17.25 3.06 -31.34
N CYS A 175 17.04 4.04 -32.23
CA CYS A 175 17.94 5.18 -32.34
C CYS A 175 17.87 6.03 -31.06
N PRO A 176 19.00 6.42 -30.45
CA PRO A 176 18.99 7.44 -29.42
C PRO A 176 18.71 8.80 -30.06
N ALA A 177 17.79 9.57 -29.47
CA ALA A 177 17.59 10.97 -29.83
C ALA A 177 18.82 11.78 -29.39
N ALA A 178 19.28 12.65 -30.29
CA ALA A 178 20.32 13.66 -30.06
C ALA A 178 19.79 14.83 -29.23
#